data_AF-A0A7V1EJN5-F1
#
_entry.id   AF-A0A7V1EJN5-F1
#
_cell.length_a   1.000
_cell.length_b   1.000
_cell.length_c   1.000
_cell.angle_alpha   90.00
_cell.angle_beta   90.00
_cell.angle_gamma   90.00
#
_symmetry.space_group_name_H-M   'P 1'
#
loop_
_entity.id
_entity.type
_entity.pdbx_description
1 polymer ?
#
loop_
_entity_poly.entity_id
_entity_poly.type
_entity_poly.pdbx_seq_one_letter_code
_entity_poly.pdbx_strand_id
1 'polypeptide(L)'
;MNLRTAIPFLLLVAVSCPVRGGGAESNWTLLRGNDQAVWLVRTGEDGGSFDVFARKIGRDWEPVVTQLTGKPVAGVAVGKQLHLIYSGGQHSIVGLDGTYIVARNAPGEILALCEAVDFGETKGPVLLAMLLRNTRPKIQRPSSAPATSTTTALPETASKKPSAPHEAYHCLYRGAGGQWRALSFQPVPRADRKSLFLAVAKGNLYQFTFNAAQKEIPPSASTWEMREYMAPSTWVPVTGQKPTLSKPLAVLTVSDRVFIVTSAPASEGNARQLHVLHYDPGRGEFSKPQPIRRNGETMTWSGDALPQISRLGDQLALMWVDGGELRFALCGPAAVIQSTENLSKILHAIPDKERLFKLLDYFRWGVIIVVVLTMVLLRPRTAPKPFVLPKGMRPGNLLKRAVAAFLDYLPFSALASSLFMPPMNWDELKHLLSNPGVVPPEGLLYATILSLGLYVLYGIVMELRFGATLGKMLFRLRVVGDEGVRPKLREVALRNLLKIIELPLLDPAAFWFFGIFLLIPIITRYHQRLGDMVARTAVVDSAAIPLESDESHSPEEKKKPLT
;
A
#
# COMPACT_ATOMS: atom_id res chain seq x y z
N MET A 1 -32.73 -2.46 43.36
CA MET A 1 -33.04 -3.78 42.76
C MET A 1 -33.06 -3.61 41.24
N ASN A 2 -31.91 -3.98 40.64
CA ASN A 2 -31.54 -4.31 39.25
C ASN A 2 -32.23 -3.72 37.99
N LEU A 3 -31.39 -2.97 37.26
CA LEU A 3 -31.23 -2.85 35.81
C LEU A 3 -31.12 -4.22 35.09
N ARG A 4 -31.87 -4.41 33.99
CA ARG A 4 -31.66 -5.29 32.80
C ARG A 4 -32.68 -4.77 31.77
N THR A 5 -32.39 -4.25 30.58
CA THR A 5 -31.76 -4.79 29.33
C THR A 5 -32.12 -3.76 28.23
N ALA A 6 -31.38 -3.45 27.16
CA ALA A 6 -30.17 -3.97 26.56
C ALA A 6 -29.57 -2.88 25.64
N ILE A 7 -28.24 -2.74 25.68
CA ILE A 7 -27.38 -2.07 24.69
C ILE A 7 -26.53 -3.20 24.11
N PRO A 8 -26.37 -3.37 22.78
CA PRO A 8 -25.40 -4.32 22.28
C PRO A 8 -24.01 -3.69 22.37
N PHE A 9 -23.23 -4.21 23.32
CA PHE A 9 -21.80 -4.00 23.48
C PHE A 9 -21.06 -4.64 22.30
N LEU A 10 -20.23 -3.84 21.61
CA LEU A 10 -19.24 -4.34 20.66
C LEU A 10 -18.13 -5.02 21.48
N LEU A 11 -18.06 -6.35 21.40
CA LEU A 11 -17.16 -7.19 22.17
C LEU A 11 -15.80 -7.23 21.46
N LEU A 12 -14.84 -6.48 22.02
CA LEU A 12 -13.44 -6.49 21.62
C LEU A 12 -12.77 -7.67 22.34
N VAL A 13 -12.73 -8.84 21.70
CA VAL A 13 -11.92 -9.97 22.17
C VAL A 13 -10.52 -9.82 21.58
N ALA A 14 -9.63 -9.23 22.37
CA ALA A 14 -8.20 -9.44 22.19
C ALA A 14 -7.88 -10.88 22.60
N VAL A 15 -7.62 -11.76 21.62
CA VAL A 15 -6.96 -13.04 21.88
C VAL A 15 -5.48 -12.83 21.64
N SER A 16 -4.75 -12.53 22.71
CA SER A 16 -3.31 -12.71 22.76
C SER A 16 -3.03 -14.21 22.78
N CYS A 17 -2.51 -14.76 21.69
CA CYS A 17 -2.04 -16.15 21.66
C CYS A 17 -0.53 -16.19 21.94
N PRO A 18 -0.05 -17.08 22.84
CA PRO A 18 1.36 -17.12 23.21
C PRO A 18 2.21 -17.74 22.11
N VAL A 19 3.39 -17.16 21.92
CA VAL A 19 4.51 -17.76 21.19
C VAL A 19 4.83 -19.12 21.80
N ARG A 20 4.68 -20.18 21.00
CA ARG A 20 5.25 -21.51 21.24
C ARG A 20 6.04 -21.91 20.01
N GLY A 21 7.35 -22.08 20.21
CA GLY A 21 8.27 -22.53 19.18
C GLY A 21 7.99 -23.97 18.73
N GLY A 22 8.28 -24.21 17.45
CA GLY A 22 8.27 -25.54 16.85
C GLY A 22 8.00 -25.50 15.35
N GLY A 23 9.07 -25.53 14.54
CA GLY A 23 9.02 -25.78 13.09
C GLY A 23 9.22 -24.51 12.25
N ALA A 24 10.37 -24.41 11.59
CA ALA A 24 10.62 -23.40 10.56
C ALA A 24 9.72 -23.68 9.33
N GLU A 25 8.48 -23.20 9.36
CA GLU A 25 7.71 -23.03 8.13
C GLU A 25 8.28 -21.82 7.38
N SER A 26 8.78 -22.07 6.17
CA SER A 26 9.49 -21.10 5.34
C SER A 26 8.68 -19.82 5.08
N ASN A 27 9.27 -18.66 5.39
CA ASN A 27 8.82 -17.37 4.86
C ASN A 27 8.70 -17.48 3.33
N TRP A 28 7.48 -17.44 2.80
CA TRP A 28 7.28 -17.52 1.37
C TRP A 28 7.39 -16.12 0.76
N THR A 29 7.98 -16.06 -0.42
CA THR A 29 8.16 -14.82 -1.18
C THR A 29 7.77 -15.07 -2.63
N LEU A 30 7.24 -14.05 -3.31
CA LEU A 30 6.94 -14.12 -4.73
C LEU A 30 7.51 -12.89 -5.44
N LEU A 31 8.36 -13.12 -6.43
CA LEU A 31 8.81 -12.09 -7.36
C LEU A 31 8.05 -12.19 -8.68
N ARG A 32 7.33 -11.14 -9.08
CA ARG A 32 6.60 -11.08 -10.36
C ARG A 32 6.75 -9.71 -10.97
N GLY A 33 7.16 -9.63 -12.22
CA GLY A 33 7.34 -8.36 -12.89
C GLY A 33 7.05 -8.43 -14.37
N ASN A 34 7.05 -7.25 -14.97
CA ASN A 34 6.77 -7.03 -16.37
C ASN A 34 7.65 -5.92 -16.96
N ASP A 35 7.17 -5.29 -18.03
CA ASP A 35 7.84 -4.23 -18.77
C ASP A 35 7.79 -2.88 -18.03
N GLN A 36 6.98 -2.76 -16.98
CA GLN A 36 6.79 -1.51 -16.24
C GLN A 36 7.37 -1.56 -14.83
N ALA A 37 7.18 -2.68 -14.13
CA ALA A 37 7.60 -2.84 -12.74
C ALA A 37 7.85 -4.30 -12.36
N VAL A 38 8.48 -4.49 -11.21
CA VAL A 38 8.58 -5.78 -10.53
C VAL A 38 7.98 -5.64 -9.15
N TRP A 39 7.16 -6.60 -8.76
CA TRP A 39 6.52 -6.71 -7.47
C TRP A 39 7.16 -7.82 -6.66
N LEU A 40 7.26 -7.56 -5.36
CA LEU A 40 7.65 -8.51 -4.35
C LEU A 40 6.48 -8.69 -3.39
N VAL A 41 6.05 -9.93 -3.23
CA VAL A 41 5.16 -10.35 -2.15
C VAL A 41 6.00 -10.98 -1.05
N ARG A 42 5.90 -10.48 0.18
CA ARG A 42 6.65 -10.97 1.33
C ARG A 42 5.70 -11.38 2.45
N THR A 43 5.90 -12.55 3.02
CA THR A 43 5.15 -12.98 4.22
C THR A 43 5.45 -12.06 5.40
N GLY A 44 4.42 -11.63 6.12
CA GLY A 44 4.53 -10.93 7.39
C GLY A 44 5.09 -11.84 8.50
N GLU A 45 5.52 -11.24 9.61
CA GLU A 45 6.12 -11.97 10.73
C GLU A 45 5.15 -12.94 11.42
N ASP A 46 3.85 -12.71 11.27
CA ASP A 46 2.76 -13.54 11.82
C ASP A 46 2.48 -14.81 10.99
N GLY A 47 3.08 -14.94 9.80
CA GLY A 47 2.89 -16.07 8.88
C GLY A 47 1.51 -16.11 8.19
N GLY A 48 0.55 -15.29 8.62
CA GLY A 48 -0.82 -15.20 8.11
C GLY A 48 -1.09 -13.96 7.25
N SER A 49 -0.21 -12.96 7.33
CA SER A 49 -0.28 -11.74 6.52
C SER A 49 0.85 -11.67 5.49
N PHE A 50 0.73 -10.74 4.55
CA PHE A 50 1.78 -10.42 3.59
C PHE A 50 1.75 -8.95 3.17
N ASP A 51 2.91 -8.48 2.75
CA ASP A 51 3.12 -7.15 2.19
C ASP A 51 3.47 -7.25 0.71
N VAL A 52 3.08 -6.22 -0.05
CA VAL A 52 3.40 -6.08 -1.47
C VAL A 52 4.25 -4.82 -1.65
N PHE A 53 5.46 -5.03 -2.14
CA PHE A 53 6.36 -3.97 -2.58
C PHE A 53 6.45 -3.97 -4.10
N ALA A 54 6.75 -2.83 -4.69
CA ALA A 54 7.03 -2.75 -6.12
C ALA A 54 8.25 -1.88 -6.38
N ARG A 55 8.90 -2.15 -7.50
CA ARG A 55 9.95 -1.32 -8.07
C ARG A 55 9.65 -1.06 -9.52
N LYS A 56 9.43 0.20 -9.86
CA LYS A 56 9.28 0.66 -11.25
C LYS A 56 10.66 0.80 -11.89
N ILE A 57 10.73 0.72 -13.22
CA ILE A 57 11.99 0.93 -13.95
C ILE A 57 12.60 2.29 -13.56
N GLY A 58 13.89 2.27 -13.18
CA GLY A 58 14.63 3.48 -12.79
C GLY A 58 14.22 4.08 -11.44
N ARG A 59 13.43 3.38 -10.63
CA ARG A 59 13.02 3.79 -9.28
C ARG A 59 13.49 2.79 -8.23
N ASP A 60 13.43 3.20 -6.97
CA ASP A 60 13.66 2.34 -5.82
C ASP A 60 12.43 1.52 -5.45
N TRP A 61 12.61 0.58 -4.51
CA TRP A 61 11.52 -0.21 -3.95
C TRP A 61 10.60 0.65 -3.07
N GLU A 62 9.29 0.54 -3.31
CA GLU A 62 8.27 1.25 -2.54
C GLU A 62 7.20 0.28 -2.00
N PRO A 63 6.64 0.52 -0.80
CA PRO A 63 5.52 -0.25 -0.28
C PRO A 63 4.24 0.12 -1.05
N VAL A 64 3.55 -0.88 -1.60
CA VAL A 64 2.31 -0.70 -2.36
C VAL A 64 1.11 -0.91 -1.45
N VAL A 65 1.02 -2.10 -0.84
CA VAL A 65 -0.01 -2.45 0.14
C VAL A 65 0.64 -3.31 1.24
N THR A 66 0.24 -3.11 2.49
CA THR A 66 0.77 -3.84 3.64
C THR A 66 -0.34 -4.56 4.41
N GLN A 67 0.03 -5.59 5.18
CA GLN A 67 -0.85 -6.36 6.08
C GLN A 67 -2.07 -7.00 5.40
N LEU A 68 -1.92 -7.47 4.16
CA LEU A 68 -2.96 -8.25 3.50
C LEU A 68 -3.02 -9.66 4.09
N THR A 69 -4.21 -10.24 4.20
CA THR A 69 -4.39 -11.57 4.78
C THR A 69 -4.38 -12.68 3.72
N GLY A 70 -3.86 -13.84 4.12
CA GLY A 70 -3.85 -15.05 3.31
C GLY A 70 -2.49 -15.36 2.68
N LYS A 71 -2.43 -16.46 1.93
CA LYS A 71 -1.20 -17.00 1.32
C LYS A 71 -1.40 -17.23 -0.18
N PRO A 72 -1.09 -16.25 -1.04
CA PRO A 72 -1.09 -16.46 -2.48
C PRO A 72 -0.10 -17.57 -2.87
N VAL A 73 -0.58 -18.51 -3.67
CA VAL A 73 0.18 -19.65 -4.18
C VAL A 73 0.77 -19.36 -5.56
N ALA A 74 0.21 -18.38 -6.27
CA ALA A 74 0.67 -17.94 -7.57
C ALA A 74 0.40 -16.45 -7.76
N GLY A 75 1.13 -15.85 -8.68
CA GLY A 75 0.86 -14.49 -9.11
C GLY A 75 1.46 -14.18 -10.46
N VAL A 76 1.04 -13.07 -11.05
CA VAL A 76 1.47 -12.60 -12.37
C VAL A 76 1.24 -11.11 -12.48
N ALA A 77 2.25 -10.40 -12.97
CA ALA A 77 2.15 -8.98 -13.28
C ALA A 77 1.48 -8.81 -14.65
N VAL A 78 0.47 -7.95 -14.75
CA VAL A 78 -0.29 -7.65 -15.97
C VAL A 78 -0.50 -6.14 -16.02
N GLY A 79 0.20 -5.45 -16.92
CA GLY A 79 0.20 -3.98 -17.00
C GLY A 79 0.61 -3.34 -15.66
N LYS A 80 -0.26 -2.51 -15.09
CA LYS A 80 -0.01 -1.84 -13.80
C LYS A 80 -0.51 -2.64 -12.59
N GLN A 81 -0.84 -3.91 -12.77
CA GLN A 81 -1.52 -4.71 -11.77
C GLN A 81 -0.78 -6.02 -11.50
N LEU A 82 -0.75 -6.43 -10.23
CA LEU A 82 -0.32 -7.75 -9.79
C LEU A 82 -1.56 -8.58 -9.47
N HIS A 83 -1.77 -9.64 -10.23
CA HIS A 83 -2.81 -10.64 -9.95
C HIS A 83 -2.25 -11.69 -9.00
N LEU A 84 -2.93 -11.92 -7.89
CA LEU A 84 -2.59 -12.90 -6.86
C LEU A 84 -3.67 -13.97 -6.77
N ILE A 85 -3.25 -15.23 -6.72
CA ILE A 85 -4.15 -16.38 -6.66
C ILE A 85 -3.82 -17.20 -5.42
N TYR A 86 -4.85 -17.61 -4.69
CA TYR A 86 -4.74 -18.37 -3.44
C TYR A 86 -5.18 -19.83 -3.64
N SER A 87 -4.83 -20.67 -2.65
CA SER A 87 -5.37 -22.03 -2.56
C SER A 87 -6.90 -22.00 -2.54
N GLY A 88 -7.54 -22.74 -3.45
CA GLY A 88 -8.99 -22.72 -3.62
C GLY A 88 -9.50 -21.76 -4.70
N GLY A 89 -8.60 -21.09 -5.42
CA GLY A 89 -8.92 -20.30 -6.61
C GLY A 89 -9.39 -18.87 -6.32
N GLN A 90 -9.37 -18.42 -5.07
CA GLN A 90 -9.57 -17.00 -4.77
C GLN A 90 -8.56 -16.15 -5.53
N HIS A 91 -8.97 -14.96 -5.92
CA HIS A 91 -8.22 -14.08 -6.81
C HIS A 91 -8.30 -12.65 -6.31
N SER A 92 -7.15 -12.01 -6.10
CA SER A 92 -7.06 -10.59 -5.78
C SER A 92 -6.14 -9.87 -6.78
N ILE A 93 -6.33 -8.57 -6.90
CA ILE A 93 -5.58 -7.70 -7.82
C ILE A 93 -5.03 -6.53 -7.02
N VAL A 94 -3.73 -6.28 -7.14
CA VAL A 94 -3.02 -5.18 -6.50
C VAL A 94 -2.47 -4.22 -7.56
N GLY A 95 -2.94 -2.99 -7.61
CA GLY A 95 -2.43 -1.97 -8.54
C GLY A 95 -1.14 -1.30 -8.04
N LEU A 96 -0.31 -0.80 -8.95
CA LEU A 96 0.88 0.02 -8.61
C LEU A 96 0.54 1.31 -7.85
N ASP A 97 -0.71 1.73 -7.88
CA ASP A 97 -1.27 2.87 -7.15
C ASP A 97 -1.74 2.53 -5.74
N GLY A 98 -1.58 1.27 -5.30
CA GLY A 98 -2.05 0.79 -4.00
C GLY A 98 -3.50 0.30 -4.01
N THR A 99 -4.17 0.27 -5.17
CA THR A 99 -5.53 -0.30 -5.25
C THR A 99 -5.53 -1.79 -4.95
N TYR A 100 -6.52 -2.26 -4.18
CA TYR A 100 -6.71 -3.67 -3.86
C TYR A 100 -8.14 -4.10 -4.21
N ILE A 101 -8.28 -5.10 -5.07
CA ILE A 101 -9.58 -5.57 -5.57
C ILE A 101 -9.68 -7.08 -5.38
N VAL A 102 -10.78 -7.54 -4.78
CA VAL A 102 -11.15 -8.97 -4.77
C VAL A 102 -11.87 -9.28 -6.09
N ALA A 103 -11.24 -10.09 -6.93
CA ALA A 103 -11.73 -10.45 -8.27
C ALA A 103 -12.54 -11.76 -8.23
N ARG A 104 -13.13 -12.15 -9.37
CA ARG A 104 -13.80 -13.45 -9.45
C ARG A 104 -12.77 -14.57 -9.37
N ASN A 105 -13.13 -15.59 -8.58
CA ASN A 105 -12.32 -16.79 -8.40
C ASN A 105 -11.98 -17.44 -9.74
N ALA A 106 -10.77 -17.99 -9.81
CA ALA A 106 -10.32 -18.82 -10.91
C ALA A 106 -11.26 -20.05 -11.06
N PRO A 107 -11.65 -20.40 -12.30
CA PRO A 107 -12.64 -21.46 -12.55
C PRO A 107 -12.08 -22.89 -12.42
N GLY A 108 -10.86 -23.05 -11.92
CA GLY A 108 -10.16 -24.33 -11.79
C GLY A 108 -8.80 -24.19 -11.11
N GLU A 109 -8.06 -25.30 -11.06
CA GLU A 109 -6.68 -25.33 -10.58
C GLU A 109 -5.76 -24.68 -11.62
N ILE A 110 -4.94 -23.71 -11.20
CA ILE A 110 -4.03 -23.00 -12.10
C ILE A 110 -2.76 -23.83 -12.30
N LEU A 111 -2.45 -24.13 -13.55
CA LEU A 111 -1.23 -24.82 -13.95
C LEU A 111 -0.12 -23.84 -14.35
N ALA A 112 -0.48 -22.76 -15.04
CA ALA A 112 0.45 -21.71 -15.45
C ALA A 112 -0.25 -20.39 -15.69
N LEU A 113 0.51 -19.30 -15.53
CA LEU A 113 0.07 -17.92 -15.75
C LEU A 113 1.11 -17.18 -16.59
N CYS A 114 0.65 -16.31 -17.47
CA CYS A 114 1.51 -15.33 -18.12
C CYS A 114 0.73 -14.06 -18.45
N GLU A 115 1.46 -12.98 -18.61
CA GLU A 115 0.96 -11.77 -19.25
C GLU A 115 1.00 -11.93 -20.77
N ALA A 116 0.02 -11.34 -21.42
CA ALA A 116 0.04 -11.12 -22.86
C ALA A 116 -0.33 -9.68 -23.15
N VAL A 117 0.31 -9.06 -24.13
CA VAL A 117 -0.04 -7.72 -24.62
C VAL A 117 -0.57 -7.86 -26.03
N ASP A 118 -1.69 -7.20 -26.32
CA ASP A 118 -2.33 -7.20 -27.65
C ASP A 118 -2.63 -8.61 -28.19
N PHE A 119 -3.11 -9.51 -27.32
CA PHE A 119 -3.37 -10.91 -27.68
C PHE A 119 -4.79 -11.15 -28.21
N GLY A 120 -4.87 -11.68 -29.42
CA GLY A 120 -6.13 -11.94 -30.11
C GLY A 120 -6.84 -10.63 -30.49
N GLU A 121 -8.11 -10.49 -30.12
CA GLU A 121 -8.89 -9.28 -30.40
C GLU A 121 -8.74 -8.18 -29.32
N THR A 122 -8.02 -8.45 -28.23
CA THR A 122 -7.92 -7.50 -27.11
C THR A 122 -6.70 -6.62 -27.25
N LYS A 123 -6.91 -5.30 -27.12
CA LYS A 123 -5.82 -4.32 -27.02
C LYS A 123 -5.37 -4.16 -25.57
N GLY A 124 -4.07 -4.05 -25.35
CA GLY A 124 -3.44 -3.87 -24.05
C GLY A 124 -3.13 -5.16 -23.30
N PRO A 125 -2.66 -5.06 -22.04
CA PRO A 125 -2.22 -6.19 -21.24
C PRO A 125 -3.41 -7.02 -20.75
N VAL A 126 -3.29 -8.34 -20.86
CA VAL A 126 -4.27 -9.32 -20.40
C VAL A 126 -3.60 -10.47 -19.67
N LEU A 127 -4.34 -11.05 -18.72
CA LEU A 127 -3.95 -12.26 -18.03
C LEU A 127 -4.29 -13.48 -18.90
N LEU A 128 -3.33 -14.36 -19.16
CA LEU A 128 -3.59 -15.69 -19.68
C LEU A 128 -3.28 -16.75 -18.63
N ALA A 129 -4.17 -17.71 -18.48
CA ALA A 129 -4.03 -18.81 -17.54
C ALA A 129 -4.33 -20.15 -18.20
N MET A 130 -3.48 -21.14 -17.94
CA MET A 130 -3.80 -22.54 -18.21
C MET A 130 -4.35 -23.15 -16.93
N LEU A 131 -5.55 -23.71 -16.99
CA LEU A 131 -6.22 -24.34 -15.86
C LEU A 131 -6.52 -25.81 -16.12
N LEU A 132 -6.44 -26.64 -15.09
CA LEU A 132 -6.93 -28.02 -15.11
C LEU A 132 -8.41 -28.05 -14.70
N ARG A 133 -9.25 -28.68 -15.51
CA ARG A 133 -10.69 -28.87 -15.20
C ARG A 133 -11.15 -30.29 -15.47
N ASN A 134 -12.07 -30.78 -14.66
CA ASN A 134 -12.74 -32.09 -14.84
C ASN A 134 -13.98 -32.00 -15.74
N THR A 135 -14.32 -30.81 -16.23
CA THR A 135 -15.50 -30.57 -17.07
C THR A 135 -15.14 -29.68 -18.24
N ARG A 136 -15.69 -30.00 -19.42
CA ARG A 136 -15.49 -29.22 -20.63
C ARG A 136 -16.14 -27.83 -20.48
N PRO A 137 -15.42 -26.73 -20.71
CA PRO A 137 -15.99 -25.39 -20.66
C PRO A 137 -16.91 -25.14 -21.87
N LYS A 138 -18.01 -24.40 -21.68
CA LYS A 138 -18.80 -23.86 -22.78
C LYS A 138 -18.07 -22.65 -23.36
N ILE A 139 -17.55 -22.77 -24.59
CA ILE A 139 -16.98 -21.63 -25.31
C ILE A 139 -18.14 -20.83 -25.93
N GLN A 140 -18.37 -19.61 -25.45
CA GLN A 140 -19.30 -18.68 -26.11
C GLN A 140 -18.62 -18.15 -27.38
N ARG A 141 -19.05 -18.65 -28.54
CA ARG A 141 -18.72 -18.02 -29.83
C ARG A 141 -19.47 -16.69 -29.94
N PRO A 142 -18.85 -15.62 -30.49
CA PRO A 142 -19.59 -14.42 -30.83
C PRO A 142 -20.73 -14.80 -31.79
N SER A 143 -21.94 -14.38 -31.45
CA SER A 143 -23.14 -14.63 -32.26
C SER A 143 -23.01 -13.84 -33.56
N SER A 144 -22.65 -14.50 -34.64
CA SER A 144 -22.80 -13.97 -35.98
C SER A 144 -24.23 -14.23 -36.45
N ALA A 145 -25.03 -13.15 -36.51
CA ALA A 145 -26.32 -13.01 -37.18
C ALA A 145 -27.58 -13.63 -36.51
N PRO A 146 -28.79 -13.03 -36.75
CA PRO A 146 -30.02 -13.36 -36.05
C PRO A 146 -30.62 -14.67 -36.55
N ALA A 147 -31.21 -15.43 -35.62
CA ALA A 147 -31.88 -16.68 -35.90
C ALA A 147 -33.07 -16.51 -36.85
N THR A 148 -33.09 -17.26 -37.94
CA THR A 148 -34.34 -17.64 -38.61
C THR A 148 -34.21 -19.08 -39.08
N SER A 149 -34.69 -20.00 -38.25
CA SER A 149 -35.29 -21.25 -38.72
C SER A 149 -36.00 -21.94 -37.56
N THR A 150 -37.32 -21.88 -37.61
CA THR A 150 -38.26 -22.78 -36.94
C THR A 150 -37.86 -24.23 -37.23
N THR A 151 -37.60 -25.04 -36.21
CA THR A 151 -37.64 -26.51 -36.36
C THR A 151 -38.13 -27.15 -35.07
N THR A 152 -39.24 -27.85 -35.25
CA THR A 152 -40.04 -28.68 -34.36
C THR A 152 -39.20 -29.59 -33.46
N ALA A 153 -39.54 -29.60 -32.17
CA ALA A 153 -38.97 -30.51 -31.19
C ALA A 153 -39.49 -31.95 -31.39
N LEU A 154 -38.56 -32.90 -31.50
CA LEU A 154 -38.79 -34.32 -31.26
C LEU A 154 -38.23 -34.66 -29.85
N PRO A 155 -38.90 -35.54 -29.08
CA PRO A 155 -38.42 -35.91 -27.75
C PRO A 155 -37.18 -36.81 -27.86
N GLU A 156 -36.05 -36.35 -27.33
CA GLU A 156 -34.85 -37.16 -27.17
C GLU A 156 -35.09 -38.26 -26.13
N THR A 157 -35.12 -39.50 -26.59
CA THR A 157 -34.99 -40.71 -25.79
C THR A 157 -33.65 -40.70 -25.07
N ALA A 158 -33.68 -40.71 -23.74
CA ALA A 158 -32.51 -40.76 -22.88
C ALA A 158 -31.73 -42.08 -23.06
N SER A 159 -30.77 -42.11 -23.98
CA SER A 159 -29.76 -43.17 -24.05
C SER A 159 -28.64 -42.84 -23.07
N LYS A 160 -28.66 -43.49 -21.90
CA LYS A 160 -27.52 -43.57 -20.97
C LYS A 160 -26.36 -44.29 -21.66
N LYS A 161 -25.51 -43.54 -22.36
CA LYS A 161 -24.18 -44.02 -22.76
C LYS A 161 -23.34 -44.22 -21.50
N PRO A 162 -22.60 -45.33 -21.35
CA PRO A 162 -21.73 -45.55 -20.19
C PRO A 162 -20.67 -44.44 -20.13
N SER A 163 -20.45 -43.93 -18.92
CA SER A 163 -19.51 -42.86 -18.60
C SER A 163 -18.11 -43.20 -19.11
N ALA A 164 -17.65 -42.47 -20.12
CA ALA A 164 -16.26 -42.47 -20.55
C ALA A 164 -15.36 -42.13 -19.34
N PRO A 165 -14.15 -42.72 -19.23
CA PRO A 165 -13.24 -42.46 -18.12
C PRO A 165 -13.03 -40.96 -17.95
N HIS A 166 -13.09 -40.46 -16.71
CA HIS A 166 -13.03 -39.04 -16.34
C HIS A 166 -11.89 -38.27 -17.04
N GLU A 167 -12.17 -37.68 -18.20
CA GLU A 167 -11.23 -36.84 -18.94
C GLU A 167 -10.98 -35.53 -18.18
N ALA A 168 -9.72 -35.20 -17.96
CA ALA A 168 -9.32 -33.87 -17.53
C ALA A 168 -9.03 -33.00 -18.76
N TYR A 169 -9.18 -31.69 -18.63
CA TYR A 169 -8.97 -30.74 -19.72
C TYR A 169 -7.98 -29.66 -19.28
N HIS A 170 -6.93 -29.45 -20.08
CA HIS A 170 -6.17 -28.21 -20.08
C HIS A 170 -7.01 -27.13 -20.75
N CYS A 171 -7.43 -26.13 -20.00
CA CYS A 171 -8.27 -25.05 -20.48
C CYS A 171 -7.50 -23.73 -20.46
N LEU A 172 -7.37 -23.09 -21.61
CA LEU A 172 -6.81 -21.75 -21.72
C LEU A 172 -7.90 -20.72 -21.43
N TYR A 173 -7.65 -19.85 -20.46
CA TYR A 173 -8.53 -18.75 -20.10
C TYR A 173 -7.82 -17.40 -20.25
N ARG A 174 -8.62 -16.39 -20.58
CA ARG A 174 -8.25 -14.98 -20.50
C ARG A 174 -8.90 -14.34 -19.28
N GLY A 175 -8.09 -13.71 -18.44
CA GLY A 175 -8.51 -12.82 -17.38
C GLY A 175 -8.47 -11.36 -17.85
N ALA A 176 -9.60 -10.66 -17.77
CA ALA A 176 -9.67 -9.21 -18.02
C ALA A 176 -10.59 -8.56 -16.99
N GLY A 177 -10.11 -7.54 -16.28
CA GLY A 177 -10.89 -6.84 -15.25
C GLY A 177 -11.45 -7.76 -14.16
N GLY A 178 -10.71 -8.82 -13.80
CA GLY A 178 -11.16 -9.81 -12.81
C GLY A 178 -12.23 -10.80 -13.28
N GLN A 179 -12.57 -10.83 -14.58
CA GLN A 179 -13.44 -11.83 -15.19
C GLN A 179 -12.65 -12.84 -16.03
N TRP A 180 -13.11 -14.10 -16.04
CA TRP A 180 -12.48 -15.21 -16.76
C TRP A 180 -13.29 -15.63 -17.98
N ARG A 181 -12.66 -15.68 -19.16
CA ARG A 181 -13.26 -16.17 -20.41
C ARG A 181 -12.44 -17.33 -20.97
N ALA A 182 -13.07 -18.47 -21.22
CA ALA A 182 -12.41 -19.62 -21.85
C ALA A 182 -12.13 -19.32 -23.33
N LEU A 183 -10.90 -19.62 -23.78
CA LEU A 183 -10.45 -19.45 -25.16
C LEU A 183 -10.31 -20.80 -25.90
N SER A 184 -9.77 -21.81 -25.22
CA SER A 184 -9.50 -23.12 -25.80
C SER A 184 -9.49 -24.19 -24.70
N PHE A 185 -9.69 -25.45 -25.08
CA PHE A 185 -9.47 -26.59 -24.19
C PHE A 185 -8.91 -27.78 -24.97
N GLN A 186 -8.06 -28.58 -24.31
CA GLN A 186 -7.51 -29.82 -24.85
C GLN A 186 -7.66 -30.94 -23.81
N PRO A 187 -8.17 -32.13 -24.19
CA PRO A 187 -8.22 -33.27 -23.28
C PRO A 187 -6.80 -33.73 -22.93
N VAL A 188 -6.60 -34.08 -21.66
CA VAL A 188 -5.32 -34.56 -21.12
C VAL A 188 -5.51 -35.74 -20.15
N PRO A 189 -4.57 -36.70 -20.11
CA PRO A 189 -4.58 -37.75 -19.09
C PRO A 189 -4.40 -37.16 -17.69
N ARG A 190 -5.24 -37.58 -16.73
CA ARG A 190 -5.26 -37.04 -15.36
C ARG A 190 -3.95 -37.28 -14.58
N ALA A 191 -3.16 -38.29 -14.97
CA ALA A 191 -1.88 -38.61 -14.35
C ALA A 191 -0.71 -37.72 -14.82
N ASP A 192 -0.91 -36.89 -15.84
CA ASP A 192 0.15 -36.11 -16.48
C ASP A 192 0.38 -34.77 -15.78
N ARG A 193 0.91 -34.80 -14.55
CA ARG A 193 1.33 -33.59 -13.82
C ARG A 193 2.69 -33.10 -14.34
N LYS A 194 2.71 -32.62 -15.58
CA LYS A 194 3.89 -31.95 -16.18
C LYS A 194 4.04 -30.55 -15.60
N SER A 195 5.29 -30.11 -15.44
CA SER A 195 5.55 -28.68 -15.19
C SER A 195 5.22 -27.92 -16.47
N LEU A 196 4.28 -26.97 -16.37
CA LEU A 196 3.78 -26.21 -17.51
C LEU A 196 4.16 -24.74 -17.33
N PHE A 197 4.63 -24.12 -18.41
CA PHE A 197 4.93 -22.70 -18.46
C PHE A 197 4.28 -22.08 -19.71
N LEU A 198 3.97 -20.80 -19.63
CA LEU A 198 3.42 -20.02 -20.73
C LEU A 198 4.28 -18.78 -20.97
N ALA A 199 4.42 -18.39 -22.23
CA ALA A 199 5.01 -17.12 -22.63
C ALA A 199 4.35 -16.62 -23.91
N VAL A 200 4.24 -15.30 -24.07
CA VAL A 200 3.73 -14.67 -25.29
C VAL A 200 4.81 -13.83 -25.92
N ALA A 201 5.16 -14.07 -27.17
CA ALA A 201 6.19 -13.31 -27.88
C ALA A 201 5.75 -13.07 -29.32
N LYS A 202 5.92 -11.84 -29.84
CA LYS A 202 5.46 -11.42 -31.17
C LYS A 202 3.98 -11.76 -31.44
N GLY A 203 3.12 -11.63 -30.43
CA GLY A 203 1.69 -11.93 -30.51
C GLY A 203 1.32 -13.41 -30.42
N ASN A 204 2.29 -14.32 -30.42
CA ASN A 204 2.05 -15.77 -30.37
C ASN A 204 2.20 -16.30 -28.95
N LEU A 205 1.29 -17.20 -28.55
CA LEU A 205 1.33 -17.86 -27.24
C LEU A 205 2.06 -19.19 -27.35
N TYR A 206 3.05 -19.37 -26.49
CA TYR A 206 3.86 -20.57 -26.38
C TYR A 206 3.56 -21.31 -25.07
N GLN A 207 3.38 -22.62 -25.18
CA GLN A 207 3.27 -23.53 -24.05
C GLN A 207 4.53 -24.39 -23.99
N PHE A 208 5.15 -24.43 -22.81
CA PHE A 208 6.27 -25.31 -22.51
C PHE A 208 5.83 -26.36 -21.51
N THR A 209 6.01 -27.62 -21.85
CA THR A 209 5.75 -28.74 -20.94
C THR A 209 7.03 -29.51 -20.73
N PHE A 210 7.40 -29.68 -19.46
CA PHE A 210 8.54 -30.47 -19.05
C PHE A 210 8.06 -31.77 -18.41
N ASN A 211 8.50 -32.90 -18.95
CA ASN A 211 8.26 -34.21 -18.39
C ASN A 211 9.48 -34.65 -17.59
N ALA A 212 9.37 -34.57 -16.27
CA ALA A 212 10.38 -35.17 -15.40
C ALA A 212 10.30 -36.69 -15.61
N ALA A 213 11.36 -37.28 -16.15
CA ALA A 213 11.39 -38.71 -16.41
C ALA A 213 10.98 -39.47 -15.13
N GLN A 214 10.08 -40.44 -15.27
CA GLN A 214 9.69 -41.32 -14.17
C GLN A 214 10.95 -41.87 -13.50
N LYS A 215 10.88 -42.13 -12.18
CA LYS A 215 12.01 -42.50 -11.29
C LYS A 215 12.99 -43.58 -11.82
N GLU A 216 12.65 -44.28 -12.89
CA GLU A 216 13.39 -45.40 -13.48
C GLU A 216 14.18 -45.05 -14.76
N ILE A 217 14.08 -43.81 -15.28
CA ILE A 217 14.80 -43.39 -16.50
C ILE A 217 15.89 -42.38 -16.12
N PRO A 218 17.13 -42.51 -16.63
CA PRO A 218 18.22 -41.60 -16.29
C PRO A 218 17.88 -40.12 -16.59
N PRO A 219 18.41 -39.15 -15.79
CA PRO A 219 18.13 -37.71 -15.94
C PRO A 219 18.38 -37.14 -17.35
N SER A 220 19.21 -37.82 -18.15
CA SER A 220 19.48 -37.54 -19.57
C SER A 220 18.28 -37.75 -20.51
N ALA A 221 17.19 -38.38 -20.04
CA ALA A 221 15.98 -38.64 -20.81
C ALA A 221 14.81 -37.71 -20.47
N SER A 222 15.06 -36.62 -19.73
CA SER A 222 14.05 -35.59 -19.54
C SER A 222 13.66 -34.98 -20.89
N THR A 223 12.37 -35.04 -21.22
CA THR A 223 11.85 -34.54 -22.49
C THR A 223 11.04 -33.28 -22.25
N TRP A 224 11.22 -32.30 -23.12
CA TRP A 224 10.43 -31.09 -23.12
C TRP A 224 9.77 -30.88 -24.49
N GLU A 225 8.57 -30.32 -24.45
CA GLU A 225 7.82 -29.93 -25.63
C GLU A 225 7.49 -28.45 -25.55
N MET A 226 7.67 -27.74 -26.67
CA MET A 226 7.19 -26.40 -26.88
C MET A 226 6.15 -26.44 -27.98
N ARG A 227 5.00 -25.83 -27.72
CA ARG A 227 3.88 -25.73 -28.66
C ARG A 227 3.49 -24.27 -28.82
N GLU A 228 3.15 -23.89 -30.04
CA GLU A 228 2.61 -22.59 -30.39
C GLU A 228 1.10 -22.68 -30.54
N TYR A 229 0.39 -21.71 -29.98
CA TYR A 229 -1.05 -21.61 -30.10
C TYR A 229 -1.44 -20.93 -31.42
N MET A 230 -2.12 -21.67 -32.27
CA MET A 230 -2.74 -21.20 -33.49
C MET A 230 -4.24 -21.07 -33.26
N ALA A 231 -4.75 -19.84 -33.33
CA ALA A 231 -6.17 -19.59 -33.18
C ALA A 231 -6.98 -20.15 -34.38
N PRO A 232 -8.22 -20.62 -34.18
CA PRO A 232 -8.87 -20.87 -32.90
C PRO A 232 -8.60 -22.31 -32.46
N SER A 233 -7.86 -22.51 -31.37
CA SER A 233 -7.75 -23.78 -30.62
C SER A 233 -6.83 -24.90 -31.13
N THR A 234 -5.85 -24.61 -32.00
CA THR A 234 -4.83 -25.60 -32.39
C THR A 234 -3.50 -25.33 -31.68
N TRP A 235 -2.86 -26.37 -31.15
CA TRP A 235 -1.49 -26.29 -30.64
C TRP A 235 -0.56 -27.01 -31.60
N VAL A 236 0.43 -26.31 -32.15
CA VAL A 236 1.38 -26.86 -33.12
C VAL A 236 2.74 -27.02 -32.45
N PRO A 237 3.41 -28.19 -32.55
CA PRO A 237 4.77 -28.34 -32.04
C PRO A 237 5.73 -27.37 -32.72
N VAL A 238 6.56 -26.67 -31.94
CA VAL A 238 7.65 -25.86 -32.50
C VAL A 238 8.74 -26.81 -33.03
N THR A 239 8.93 -26.80 -34.34
CA THR A 239 9.91 -27.61 -35.07
C THR A 239 11.26 -26.90 -35.12
N GLY A 240 12.35 -27.61 -34.82
CA GLY A 240 13.71 -27.06 -34.83
C GLY A 240 14.68 -27.90 -33.99
N GLN A 241 15.98 -27.60 -34.07
CA GLN A 241 16.97 -28.27 -33.22
C GLN A 241 16.77 -27.82 -31.77
N LYS A 242 16.22 -28.72 -30.95
CA LYS A 242 15.92 -28.47 -29.55
C LYS A 242 17.19 -28.62 -28.71
N PRO A 243 17.60 -27.61 -27.92
CA PRO A 243 18.68 -27.80 -26.96
C PRO A 243 18.29 -28.86 -25.92
N THR A 244 19.28 -29.61 -25.44
CA THR A 244 19.11 -30.44 -24.24
C THR A 244 18.97 -29.51 -23.04
N LEU A 245 17.78 -29.50 -22.43
CA LEU A 245 17.45 -28.64 -21.31
C LEU A 245 17.25 -29.48 -20.05
N SER A 246 17.89 -29.07 -18.97
CA SER A 246 17.47 -29.47 -17.63
C SER A 246 16.14 -28.82 -17.26
N LYS A 247 15.57 -29.22 -16.12
CA LYS A 247 14.28 -28.69 -15.64
C LYS A 247 14.29 -27.14 -15.64
N PRO A 248 13.35 -26.49 -16.35
CA PRO A 248 13.26 -25.04 -16.35
C PRO A 248 12.81 -24.53 -14.97
N LEU A 249 13.46 -23.47 -14.52
CA LEU A 249 13.07 -22.69 -13.34
C LEU A 249 12.08 -21.59 -13.71
N ALA A 250 12.24 -20.99 -14.90
CA ALA A 250 11.35 -19.96 -15.40
C ALA A 250 11.32 -19.95 -16.93
N VAL A 251 10.17 -19.58 -17.47
CA VAL A 251 9.98 -19.23 -18.88
C VAL A 251 9.24 -17.90 -18.91
N LEU A 252 9.82 -16.91 -19.59
CA LEU A 252 9.37 -15.51 -19.55
C LEU A 252 9.53 -14.89 -20.93
N THR A 253 8.75 -13.84 -21.22
CA THR A 253 8.98 -13.02 -22.41
C THR A 253 9.83 -11.81 -22.04
N VAL A 254 10.90 -11.57 -22.79
CA VAL A 254 11.73 -10.36 -22.69
C VAL A 254 12.06 -9.90 -24.10
N SER A 255 11.78 -8.62 -24.42
CA SER A 255 12.01 -8.01 -25.74
C SER A 255 11.53 -8.88 -26.92
N ASP A 256 10.28 -9.35 -26.87
CA ASP A 256 9.65 -10.21 -27.88
C ASP A 256 10.35 -11.56 -28.16
N ARG A 257 11.11 -12.05 -27.18
CA ARG A 257 11.74 -13.37 -27.20
C ARG A 257 11.32 -14.17 -25.99
N VAL A 258 11.30 -15.49 -26.14
CA VAL A 258 10.99 -16.38 -25.02
C VAL A 258 12.28 -16.80 -24.35
N PHE A 259 12.55 -16.25 -23.17
CA PHE A 259 13.68 -16.61 -22.33
C PHE A 259 13.33 -17.82 -21.46
N ILE A 260 14.26 -18.76 -21.39
CA ILE A 260 14.16 -19.98 -20.60
C ILE A 260 15.39 -20.03 -19.71
N VAL A 261 15.16 -20.16 -18.40
CA VAL A 261 16.22 -20.31 -17.42
C VAL A 261 16.17 -21.70 -16.82
N THR A 262 17.30 -22.41 -16.88
CA THR A 262 17.43 -23.79 -16.41
C THR A 262 18.55 -23.90 -15.38
N SER A 263 18.50 -24.94 -14.54
CA SER A 263 19.56 -25.23 -13.57
C SER A 263 20.35 -26.48 -13.96
N ALA A 264 21.68 -26.40 -13.93
CA ALA A 264 22.59 -27.51 -14.17
C ALA A 264 23.44 -27.76 -12.92
N PRO A 265 23.88 -29.01 -12.64
CA PRO A 265 24.88 -29.28 -11.61
C PRO A 265 26.15 -28.46 -11.83
N ALA A 266 26.70 -27.88 -10.76
CA ALA A 266 28.06 -27.32 -10.76
C ALA A 266 29.09 -28.43 -10.51
N SER A 267 30.39 -28.10 -10.61
CA SER A 267 31.50 -29.04 -10.38
C SER A 267 31.60 -29.56 -8.94
N GLU A 268 30.99 -28.89 -7.95
CA GLU A 268 31.12 -29.22 -6.53
C GLU A 268 29.77 -29.41 -5.83
N GLY A 269 29.61 -30.53 -5.11
CA GLY A 269 28.54 -30.74 -4.14
C GLY A 269 27.11 -30.50 -4.65
N ASN A 270 26.28 -29.84 -3.83
CA ASN A 270 24.89 -29.46 -4.17
C ASN A 270 24.81 -28.11 -4.93
N ALA A 271 25.93 -27.54 -5.39
CA ALA A 271 25.89 -26.29 -6.12
C ALA A 271 25.28 -26.48 -7.52
N ARG A 272 24.54 -25.46 -7.96
CA ARG A 272 23.85 -25.39 -9.25
C ARG A 272 24.25 -24.11 -9.98
N GLN A 273 24.49 -24.24 -11.28
CA GLN A 273 24.70 -23.13 -12.19
C GLN A 273 23.43 -22.88 -13.00
N LEU A 274 23.07 -21.61 -13.17
CA LEU A 274 21.93 -21.23 -13.99
C LEU A 274 22.36 -20.85 -15.40
N HIS A 275 21.62 -21.39 -16.37
CA HIS A 275 21.82 -21.12 -17.77
C HIS A 275 20.60 -20.40 -18.35
N VAL A 276 20.84 -19.36 -19.12
CA VAL A 276 19.84 -18.59 -19.84
C VAL A 276 19.96 -18.92 -21.31
N LEU A 277 18.84 -19.23 -21.95
CA LEU A 277 18.72 -19.29 -23.40
C LEU A 277 17.45 -18.56 -23.82
N HIS A 278 17.37 -18.16 -25.09
CA HIS A 278 16.17 -17.58 -25.64
C HIS A 278 15.79 -18.22 -26.97
N TYR A 279 14.49 -18.27 -27.23
CA TYR A 279 13.93 -18.59 -28.53
C TYR A 279 13.51 -17.30 -29.23
N ASP A 280 13.94 -17.11 -30.47
CA ASP A 280 13.48 -15.99 -31.33
C ASP A 280 12.39 -16.50 -32.28
N PRO A 281 11.11 -16.14 -32.06
CA PRO A 281 10.02 -16.57 -32.93
C PRO A 281 10.18 -16.11 -34.38
N GLY A 282 10.90 -15.01 -34.63
CA GLY A 282 11.09 -14.51 -35.99
C GLY A 282 12.09 -15.34 -36.80
N ARG A 283 12.96 -16.10 -36.12
CA ARG A 283 13.94 -16.99 -36.77
C ARG A 283 13.61 -18.47 -36.59
N GLY A 284 12.77 -18.82 -35.62
CA GLY A 284 12.51 -20.21 -35.27
C GLY A 284 13.71 -20.90 -34.60
N GLU A 285 14.61 -20.12 -33.99
CA GLU A 285 15.91 -20.61 -33.50
C GLU A 285 16.07 -20.38 -32.00
N PHE A 286 16.79 -21.32 -31.37
CA PHE A 286 17.25 -21.21 -29.99
C PHE A 286 18.67 -20.65 -29.93
N SER A 287 18.93 -19.76 -28.98
CA SER A 287 20.28 -19.35 -28.64
C SER A 287 21.04 -20.49 -27.94
N LYS A 288 22.37 -20.41 -27.98
CA LYS A 288 23.21 -21.25 -27.11
C LYS A 288 22.92 -20.92 -25.64
N PRO A 289 22.86 -21.91 -24.73
CA PRO A 289 22.77 -21.66 -23.30
C PRO A 289 23.98 -20.86 -22.80
N GLN A 290 23.73 -19.81 -22.02
CA GLN A 290 24.77 -18.97 -21.42
C GLN A 290 24.67 -19.02 -19.89
N PRO A 291 25.77 -19.30 -19.18
CA PRO A 291 25.75 -19.27 -17.72
C PRO A 291 25.59 -17.83 -17.21
N ILE A 292 24.87 -17.66 -16.10
CA ILE A 292 24.76 -16.36 -15.44
C ILE A 292 26.09 -16.01 -14.78
N ARG A 293 26.62 -14.81 -15.09
CA ARG A 293 27.92 -14.33 -14.61
C ARG A 293 27.80 -13.05 -13.79
N ARG A 294 28.72 -12.89 -12.83
CA ARG A 294 28.93 -11.64 -12.09
C ARG A 294 30.43 -11.35 -12.05
N ASN A 295 30.83 -10.13 -12.41
CA ASN A 295 32.24 -9.73 -12.45
C ASN A 295 33.15 -10.67 -13.27
N GLY A 296 32.60 -11.31 -14.31
CA GLY A 296 33.33 -12.27 -15.16
C GLY A 296 33.27 -13.73 -14.69
N GLU A 297 32.85 -13.99 -13.46
CA GLU A 297 32.78 -15.34 -12.88
C GLU A 297 31.37 -15.93 -13.00
N THR A 298 31.27 -17.24 -13.23
CA THR A 298 29.99 -17.96 -13.24
C THR A 298 29.43 -18.05 -11.84
N MET A 299 28.20 -17.59 -11.66
CA MET A 299 27.48 -17.66 -10.39
C MET A 299 27.00 -19.09 -10.11
N THR A 300 27.11 -19.50 -8.85
CA THR A 300 26.58 -20.77 -8.34
C THR A 300 25.62 -20.52 -7.19
N TRP A 301 24.55 -21.29 -7.11
CA TRP A 301 23.57 -21.28 -6.02
C TRP A 301 23.49 -22.65 -5.37
N SER A 302 23.07 -22.71 -4.10
CA SER A 302 22.69 -23.98 -3.49
C SER A 302 21.46 -24.58 -4.21
N GLY A 303 21.46 -25.88 -4.45
CA GLY A 303 20.32 -26.59 -5.03
C GLY A 303 19.02 -26.44 -4.22
N ASP A 304 19.13 -26.18 -2.91
CA ASP A 304 18.00 -26.01 -2.01
C ASP A 304 17.49 -24.55 -1.97
N ALA A 305 18.24 -23.60 -2.54
CA ALA A 305 17.96 -22.17 -2.50
C ALA A 305 18.15 -21.52 -3.88
N LEU A 306 17.53 -22.10 -4.91
CA LEU A 306 17.55 -21.55 -6.27
C LEU A 306 16.79 -20.22 -6.33
N PRO A 307 17.27 -19.25 -7.15
CA PRO A 307 16.61 -17.95 -7.28
C PRO A 307 15.22 -18.08 -7.91
N GLN A 308 14.31 -17.24 -7.45
CA GLN A 308 13.13 -16.87 -8.21
C GLN A 308 13.51 -15.92 -9.32
N ILE A 309 12.87 -16.10 -10.48
CA ILE A 309 13.21 -15.38 -11.71
C ILE A 309 11.94 -14.74 -12.24
N SER A 310 12.05 -13.45 -12.58
CA SER A 310 11.02 -12.68 -13.24
C SER A 310 11.66 -11.71 -14.23
N ARG A 311 10.93 -10.68 -14.65
CA ARG A 311 11.43 -9.65 -15.56
C ARG A 311 11.18 -8.25 -15.00
N LEU A 312 12.04 -7.30 -15.37
CA LEU A 312 11.86 -5.88 -15.18
C LEU A 312 12.35 -5.18 -16.45
N GLY A 313 11.42 -4.70 -17.28
CA GLY A 313 11.76 -4.17 -18.60
C GLY A 313 12.39 -5.25 -19.49
N ASP A 314 13.56 -4.93 -20.05
CA ASP A 314 14.35 -5.80 -20.92
C ASP A 314 15.38 -6.66 -20.16
N GLN A 315 15.25 -6.76 -18.84
CA GLN A 315 16.18 -7.49 -17.98
C GLN A 315 15.48 -8.60 -17.21
N LEU A 316 16.22 -9.66 -16.91
CA LEU A 316 15.79 -10.69 -15.98
C LEU A 316 16.00 -10.20 -14.55
N ALA A 317 14.97 -10.30 -13.73
CA ALA A 317 15.03 -9.99 -12.31
C ALA A 317 15.22 -11.28 -11.51
N LEU A 318 16.30 -11.37 -10.75
CA LEU A 318 16.62 -12.53 -9.92
C LEU A 318 16.51 -12.16 -8.45
N MET A 319 15.90 -13.06 -7.67
CA MET A 319 15.80 -12.93 -6.22
C MET A 319 16.13 -14.26 -5.56
N TRP A 320 17.03 -14.25 -4.57
CA TRP A 320 17.41 -15.45 -3.82
C TRP A 320 17.75 -15.09 -2.38
N VAL A 321 17.84 -16.12 -1.54
CA VAL A 321 18.33 -15.98 -0.16
C VAL A 321 19.79 -16.41 -0.11
N ASP A 322 20.63 -15.56 0.47
CA ASP A 322 22.07 -15.83 0.65
C ASP A 322 22.47 -15.41 2.08
N GLY A 323 22.95 -16.37 2.88
CA GLY A 323 23.27 -16.14 4.29
C GLY A 323 22.10 -15.66 5.15
N GLY A 324 20.86 -16.03 4.79
CA GLY A 324 19.63 -15.56 5.47
C GLY A 324 19.12 -14.20 4.99
N GLU A 325 19.87 -13.50 4.14
CA GLU A 325 19.50 -12.19 3.60
C GLU A 325 18.88 -12.34 2.21
N LEU A 326 17.82 -11.59 1.94
CA LEU A 326 17.17 -11.56 0.63
C LEU A 326 17.99 -10.68 -0.33
N ARG A 327 18.46 -11.27 -1.41
CA ARG A 327 19.24 -10.63 -2.46
C ARG A 327 18.39 -10.40 -3.70
N PHE A 328 18.64 -9.31 -4.38
CA PHE A 328 18.02 -8.97 -5.66
C PHE A 328 19.08 -8.54 -6.67
N ALA A 329 18.94 -8.94 -7.92
CA ALA A 329 19.79 -8.48 -9.01
C ALA A 329 19.06 -8.43 -10.33
N LEU A 330 19.49 -7.51 -11.19
CA LEU A 330 19.08 -7.45 -12.58
C LEU A 330 20.18 -8.08 -13.45
N CYS A 331 19.75 -8.94 -14.35
CA CYS A 331 20.60 -9.67 -15.26
C CYS A 331 20.23 -9.27 -16.69
N GLY A 332 21.19 -8.71 -17.42
CA GLY A 332 20.98 -8.27 -18.79
C GLY A 332 20.83 -9.44 -19.78
N PRO A 333 20.53 -9.15 -21.05
CA PRO A 333 20.35 -10.17 -22.10
C PRO A 333 21.58 -11.09 -22.32
N ALA A 334 22.78 -10.62 -21.98
CA ALA A 334 24.03 -11.37 -22.06
C ALA A 334 24.29 -12.28 -20.83
N ALA A 335 23.27 -12.50 -20.00
CA ALA A 335 23.35 -13.26 -18.75
C ALA A 335 24.38 -12.68 -17.74
N VAL A 336 24.59 -11.37 -17.73
CA VAL A 336 25.53 -10.70 -16.81
C VAL A 336 24.76 -9.88 -15.76
N ILE A 337 25.11 -10.10 -14.50
CA ILE A 337 24.66 -9.32 -13.35
C ILE A 337 25.68 -8.20 -13.09
N GLN A 338 25.21 -6.95 -13.09
CA GLN A 338 26.06 -5.78 -12.81
C GLN A 338 26.19 -5.48 -11.32
N SER A 339 25.08 -5.54 -10.58
CA SER A 339 25.05 -5.25 -9.15
C SER A 339 24.08 -6.19 -8.42
N THR A 340 24.28 -6.34 -7.12
CA THR A 340 23.41 -7.10 -6.23
C THR A 340 22.98 -6.22 -5.08
N GLU A 341 21.68 -6.09 -4.90
CA GLU A 341 21.06 -5.35 -3.81
C GLU A 341 20.79 -6.29 -2.64
N ASN A 342 20.95 -5.79 -1.42
CA ASN A 342 20.43 -6.46 -0.22
C ASN A 342 19.02 -5.93 0.03
N LEU A 343 18.04 -6.73 -0.37
CA LEU A 343 16.63 -6.36 -0.29
C LEU A 343 16.13 -6.40 1.15
N SER A 344 16.63 -7.30 2.00
CA SER A 344 16.29 -7.30 3.43
C SER A 344 16.56 -5.92 4.05
N LYS A 345 17.75 -5.35 3.85
CA LYS A 345 18.10 -4.02 4.37
C LYS A 345 17.22 -2.91 3.80
N ILE A 346 16.97 -2.93 2.50
CA ILE A 346 16.14 -1.92 1.84
C ILE A 346 14.72 -1.97 2.39
N LEU A 347 14.12 -3.16 2.46
CA LEU A 347 12.74 -3.34 2.94
C LEU A 347 12.59 -3.02 4.43
N HIS A 348 13.61 -3.31 5.26
CA HIS A 348 13.60 -2.89 6.67
C HIS A 348 13.75 -1.39 6.86
N ALA A 349 14.37 -0.69 5.91
CA ALA A 349 14.50 0.76 5.93
C ALA A 349 13.24 1.49 5.42
N ILE A 350 12.35 0.81 4.68
CA ILE A 350 11.08 1.37 4.25
C ILE A 350 10.24 1.65 5.50
N PRO A 351 9.90 2.93 5.79
CA PRO A 351 9.12 3.27 6.97
C PRO A 351 7.75 2.62 6.89
N ASP A 352 7.44 1.81 7.90
CA ASP A 352 6.10 1.27 8.06
C ASP A 352 5.12 2.45 8.17
N LYS A 353 4.16 2.54 7.24
CA LYS A 353 3.11 3.58 7.29
C LYS A 353 2.43 3.59 8.66
N GLU A 354 2.33 2.43 9.32
CA GLU A 354 1.80 2.31 10.68
C GLU A 354 2.65 3.03 11.73
N ARG A 355 3.99 3.01 11.60
CA ARG A 355 4.90 3.70 12.52
C ARG A 355 4.71 5.22 12.49
N LEU A 356 4.45 5.77 11.30
CA LEU A 356 4.21 7.19 11.10
C LEU A 356 2.88 7.65 11.71
N PHE A 357 1.81 6.89 11.51
CA PHE A 357 0.53 7.16 12.19
C PHE A 357 0.66 7.00 13.71
N LYS A 358 1.36 5.96 14.18
CA LYS A 358 1.66 5.78 15.62
C LYS A 358 2.42 6.97 16.21
N LEU A 359 3.38 7.55 15.50
CA LEU A 359 4.13 8.72 15.99
C LEU A 359 3.23 9.94 16.16
N LEU A 360 2.31 10.19 15.21
CA LEU A 360 1.31 11.26 15.33
C LEU A 360 0.37 11.01 16.52
N ASP A 361 -0.05 9.75 16.71
CA ASP A 361 -0.90 9.36 17.82
C ASP A 361 -0.19 9.51 19.17
N TYR A 362 1.09 9.11 19.27
CA TYR A 362 1.89 9.32 20.47
C TYR A 362 2.08 10.80 20.79
N PHE A 363 2.30 11.64 19.77
CA PHE A 363 2.35 13.09 19.95
C PHE A 363 1.02 13.64 20.49
N ARG A 364 -0.11 13.24 19.89
CA ARG A 364 -1.45 13.63 20.35
C ARG A 364 -1.75 13.17 21.77
N TRP A 365 -1.48 11.90 22.09
CA TRP A 365 -1.63 11.35 23.42
C TRP A 365 -0.73 12.04 24.44
N GLY A 366 0.51 12.36 24.05
CA GLY A 366 1.41 13.18 24.85
C GLY A 366 0.81 14.55 25.19
N VAL A 367 0.22 15.24 24.20
CA VAL A 367 -0.49 16.50 24.41
C VAL A 367 -1.70 16.32 25.32
N ILE A 368 -2.52 15.28 25.13
CA ILE A 368 -3.67 14.98 26.00
C ILE A 368 -3.20 14.77 27.44
N ILE A 369 -2.15 13.98 27.65
CA ILE A 369 -1.57 13.74 28.97
C ILE A 369 -1.12 15.06 29.59
N VAL A 370 -0.42 15.92 28.85
CA VAL A 370 0.03 17.24 29.33
C VAL A 370 -1.17 18.13 29.68
N VAL A 371 -2.24 18.14 28.88
CA VAL A 371 -3.47 18.89 29.17
C VAL A 371 -4.13 18.37 30.45
N VAL A 372 -4.33 17.06 30.58
CA VAL A 372 -4.92 16.44 31.78
C VAL A 372 -4.06 16.72 33.01
N LEU A 373 -2.75 16.55 32.91
CA LEU A 373 -1.81 16.83 33.98
C LEU A 373 -1.86 18.30 34.39
N THR A 374 -1.91 19.22 33.43
CA THR A 374 -2.08 20.67 33.68
C THR A 374 -3.42 20.95 34.37
N MET A 375 -4.50 20.26 33.99
CA MET A 375 -5.80 20.41 34.63
C MET A 375 -5.82 19.90 36.07
N VAL A 376 -5.12 18.80 36.36
CA VAL A 376 -5.05 18.17 37.69
C VAL A 376 -4.08 18.91 38.61
N LEU A 377 -2.83 19.11 38.17
CA LEU A 377 -1.77 19.71 39.00
C LEU A 377 -2.02 21.20 39.25
N LEU A 378 -2.55 21.92 38.26
CA LEU A 378 -2.83 23.35 38.39
C LEU A 378 -4.32 23.64 38.68
N ARG A 379 -5.06 22.67 39.24
CA ARG A 379 -6.49 22.82 39.52
C ARG A 379 -6.74 24.03 40.45
N PRO A 380 -7.64 24.96 40.06
CA PRO A 380 -8.03 26.07 40.94
C PRO A 380 -8.71 25.53 42.19
N ARG A 381 -8.35 26.05 43.36
CA ARG A 381 -8.94 25.68 44.66
C ARG A 381 -10.32 26.31 44.91
N THR A 382 -10.79 27.16 44.01
CA THR A 382 -12.05 27.91 44.13
C THR A 382 -13.22 27.18 43.46
N ALA A 383 -14.41 27.29 44.04
CA ALA A 383 -15.63 26.70 43.49
C ALA A 383 -15.94 27.23 42.08
N PRO A 384 -16.49 26.38 41.18
CA PRO A 384 -16.79 26.76 39.81
C PRO A 384 -17.94 27.79 39.77
N LYS A 385 -17.62 29.04 39.44
CA LYS A 385 -18.60 30.06 39.08
C LYS A 385 -18.93 30.00 37.59
N PRO A 386 -20.11 30.44 37.11
CA PRO A 386 -20.35 30.65 35.69
C PRO A 386 -19.37 31.68 35.11
N PHE A 387 -18.94 31.51 33.86
CA PHE A 387 -18.09 32.49 33.19
C PHE A 387 -18.90 33.71 32.76
N VAL A 388 -18.44 34.92 33.12
CA VAL A 388 -19.15 36.18 32.83
C VAL A 388 -18.19 37.21 32.25
N LEU A 389 -18.64 37.93 31.22
CA LEU A 389 -17.94 39.08 30.67
C LEU A 389 -18.52 40.39 31.24
N PRO A 390 -17.68 41.38 31.59
CA PRO A 390 -18.15 42.68 32.07
C PRO A 390 -19.07 43.39 31.08
N LYS A 391 -20.01 44.16 31.62
CA LYS A 391 -20.94 44.98 30.82
C LYS A 391 -20.13 45.97 29.97
N GLY A 392 -20.21 45.84 28.65
CA GLY A 392 -19.47 46.67 27.69
C GLY A 392 -18.53 45.88 26.80
N MET A 393 -17.98 44.75 27.27
CA MET A 393 -17.13 43.88 26.44
C MET A 393 -17.96 43.05 25.47
N ARG A 394 -17.56 43.05 24.20
CA ARG A 394 -18.20 42.27 23.14
C ARG A 394 -17.31 41.11 22.71
N PRO A 395 -17.88 39.90 22.50
CA PRO A 395 -17.14 38.80 21.89
C PRO A 395 -16.56 39.20 20.55
N GLY A 396 -15.30 38.84 20.30
CA GLY A 396 -14.63 39.11 19.05
C GLY A 396 -15.29 38.36 17.89
N ASN A 397 -15.33 39.01 16.72
CA ASN A 397 -15.89 38.42 15.51
C ASN A 397 -15.14 37.13 15.11
N LEU A 398 -15.90 36.08 14.78
CA LEU A 398 -15.35 34.76 14.43
C LEU A 398 -14.45 34.78 13.20
N LEU A 399 -14.82 35.52 12.15
CA LEU A 399 -14.03 35.62 10.92
C LEU A 399 -12.70 36.33 11.19
N LYS A 400 -12.71 37.44 11.93
CA LYS A 400 -11.46 38.13 12.33
C LYS A 400 -10.54 37.19 13.12
N ARG A 401 -11.11 36.34 13.99
CA ARG A 401 -10.34 35.34 14.76
C ARG A 401 -9.77 34.23 13.88
N ALA A 402 -10.50 33.79 12.85
CA ALA A 402 -10.04 32.78 11.92
C ALA A 402 -8.90 33.32 11.05
N VAL A 403 -9.05 34.52 10.49
CA VAL A 403 -8.01 35.18 9.68
C VAL A 403 -6.77 35.47 10.54
N ALA A 404 -6.94 35.95 11.77
CA ALA A 404 -5.82 36.12 12.70
C ALA A 404 -5.04 34.82 12.93
N ALA A 405 -5.75 33.71 13.18
CA ALA A 405 -5.13 32.41 13.41
C ALA A 405 -4.41 31.88 12.16
N PHE A 406 -4.97 32.11 10.97
CA PHE A 406 -4.33 31.76 9.71
C PHE A 406 -3.03 32.53 9.51
N LEU A 407 -3.06 33.86 9.68
CA LEU A 407 -1.87 34.72 9.58
C LEU A 407 -0.79 34.35 10.59
N ASP A 408 -1.17 34.00 11.82
CA ASP A 408 -0.22 33.57 12.84
C ASP A 408 0.39 32.18 12.53
N TYR A 409 -0.34 31.27 11.87
CA TYR A 409 0.16 29.92 11.57
C TYR A 409 1.06 29.86 10.33
N LEU A 410 0.79 30.69 9.32
CA LEU A 410 1.49 30.67 8.03
C LEU A 410 3.02 30.66 8.15
N PRO A 411 3.68 31.54 8.93
CA PRO A 411 5.15 31.57 9.01
C PRO A 411 5.73 30.26 9.55
N PHE A 412 5.08 29.65 10.53
CA PHE A 412 5.54 28.40 11.13
C PHE A 412 5.34 27.22 10.19
N SER A 413 4.24 27.19 9.43
CA SER A 413 4.02 26.18 8.40
C SER A 413 5.06 26.29 7.29
N ALA A 414 5.33 27.50 6.79
CA ALA A 414 6.33 27.74 5.74
C ALA A 414 7.75 27.34 6.21
N LEU A 415 8.13 27.73 7.44
CA LEU A 415 9.41 27.37 8.03
C LEU A 415 9.55 25.85 8.17
N ALA A 416 8.56 25.18 8.78
CA ALA A 416 8.63 23.75 9.01
C ALA A 416 8.63 22.96 7.69
N SER A 417 7.82 23.36 6.71
CA SER A 417 7.86 22.79 5.37
C SER A 417 9.21 22.98 4.70
N SER A 418 9.85 24.16 4.81
CA SER A 418 11.17 24.38 4.21
C SER A 418 12.30 23.52 4.78
N LEU A 419 12.16 23.06 6.04
CA LEU A 419 13.16 22.24 6.71
C LEU A 419 13.03 20.74 6.39
N PHE A 420 11.79 20.27 6.17
CA PHE A 420 11.50 18.84 6.07
C PHE A 420 10.95 18.40 4.71
N MET A 421 10.64 19.33 3.81
CA MET A 421 10.14 19.04 2.46
C MET A 421 11.10 19.59 1.40
N PRO A 422 11.36 18.83 0.32
CA PRO A 422 12.09 19.36 -0.83
C PRO A 422 11.30 20.50 -1.49
N PRO A 423 11.97 21.44 -2.17
CA PRO A 423 11.29 22.49 -2.92
C PRO A 423 10.36 21.85 -3.95
N MET A 424 9.08 22.19 -3.87
CA MET A 424 8.02 21.56 -4.65
C MET A 424 7.51 22.52 -5.72
N ASN A 425 7.34 22.01 -6.94
CA ASN A 425 6.75 22.79 -8.04
C ASN A 425 5.21 22.75 -7.99
N TRP A 426 4.56 23.70 -8.68
CA TRP A 426 3.09 23.81 -8.71
C TRP A 426 2.38 22.53 -9.17
N ASP A 427 2.96 21.78 -10.10
CA ASP A 427 2.38 20.54 -10.61
C ASP A 427 2.47 19.39 -9.60
N GLU A 428 3.58 19.32 -8.86
CA GLU A 428 3.76 18.36 -7.76
C GLU A 428 2.80 18.66 -6.60
N LEU A 429 2.61 19.95 -6.28
CA LEU A 429 1.63 20.38 -5.27
C LEU A 429 0.20 20.03 -5.68
N LYS A 430 -0.19 20.25 -6.94
CA LYS A 430 -1.50 19.85 -7.44
C LYS A 430 -1.68 18.33 -7.40
N HIS A 431 -0.65 17.58 -7.75
CA HIS A 431 -0.66 16.12 -7.69
C HIS A 431 -0.82 15.63 -6.24
N LEU A 432 -0.15 16.29 -5.28
CA LEU A 432 -0.27 16.02 -3.85
C LEU A 432 -1.70 16.28 -3.33
N LEU A 433 -2.28 17.43 -3.68
CA LEU A 433 -3.63 17.82 -3.27
C LEU A 433 -4.71 16.91 -3.89
N SER A 434 -4.47 16.40 -5.09
CA SER A 434 -5.41 15.56 -5.83
C SER A 434 -5.32 14.08 -5.44
N ASN A 435 -4.17 13.64 -4.91
CA ASN A 435 -3.90 12.26 -4.51
C ASN A 435 -3.37 12.21 -3.06
N PRO A 436 -4.24 12.38 -2.05
CA PRO A 436 -3.84 12.44 -0.63
C PRO A 436 -3.16 11.16 -0.11
N GLY A 437 -3.18 10.06 -0.86
CA GLY A 437 -2.49 8.81 -0.54
C GLY A 437 -1.02 8.71 -0.98
N VAL A 438 -0.48 9.73 -1.67
CA VAL A 438 0.84 9.65 -2.37
C VAL A 438 1.95 10.44 -1.65
N VAL A 439 1.71 10.96 -0.43
CA VAL A 439 2.72 11.74 0.29
C VAL A 439 3.81 10.84 0.89
N PRO A 440 5.11 11.15 0.75
CA PRO A 440 6.15 10.61 1.62
C PRO A 440 5.80 11.00 3.07
N PRO A 441 5.40 10.05 3.93
CA PRO A 441 4.65 10.41 5.13
C PRO A 441 5.49 11.17 6.17
N GLU A 442 6.82 11.07 6.08
CA GLU A 442 7.73 11.51 7.15
C GLU A 442 7.94 13.03 7.18
N GLY A 443 8.31 13.63 6.04
CA GLY A 443 8.60 15.07 5.97
C GLY A 443 7.38 15.92 6.33
N LEU A 444 6.21 15.54 5.82
CA LEU A 444 4.94 16.21 6.13
C LEU A 444 4.56 16.05 7.61
N LEU A 445 4.77 14.86 8.18
CA LEU A 445 4.52 14.61 9.60
C LEU A 445 5.42 15.48 10.48
N TYR A 446 6.74 15.47 10.25
CA TYR A 446 7.69 16.28 11.02
C TYR A 446 7.45 17.78 10.86
N ALA A 447 7.14 18.24 9.64
CA ALA A 447 6.75 19.62 9.39
C ALA A 447 5.49 20.01 10.17
N THR A 448 4.53 19.10 10.29
CA THR A 448 3.28 19.36 11.01
C THR A 448 3.48 19.39 12.51
N ILE A 449 4.20 18.41 13.07
CA ILE A 449 4.54 18.38 14.50
C ILE A 449 5.32 19.65 14.87
N LEU A 450 6.32 20.03 14.07
CA LEU A 450 7.12 21.23 14.33
C LEU A 450 6.27 22.51 14.21
N SER A 451 5.51 22.67 13.12
CA SER A 451 4.69 23.88 12.93
C SER A 451 3.63 24.04 14.01
N LEU A 452 2.94 22.97 14.42
CA LEU A 452 1.98 23.00 15.53
C LEU A 452 2.67 23.31 16.86
N GLY A 453 3.80 22.65 17.15
CA GLY A 453 4.56 22.90 18.37
C GLY A 453 5.02 24.35 18.49
N LEU A 454 5.61 24.90 17.44
CA LEU A 454 6.04 26.30 17.39
C LEU A 454 4.86 27.26 17.50
N TYR A 455 3.77 27.01 16.77
CA TYR A 455 2.57 27.85 16.81
C TYR A 455 1.94 27.90 18.21
N VAL A 456 1.88 26.76 18.91
CA VAL A 456 1.39 26.69 20.29
C VAL A 456 2.32 27.43 21.24
N LEU A 457 3.63 27.21 21.15
CA LEU A 457 4.60 27.88 22.01
C LEU A 457 4.57 29.40 21.80
N TYR A 458 4.55 29.85 20.56
CA TYR A 458 4.36 31.26 20.18
C TYR A 458 3.07 31.83 20.78
N GLY A 459 1.95 31.11 20.64
CA GLY A 459 0.66 31.50 21.20
C GLY A 459 0.72 31.68 22.72
N ILE A 460 1.37 30.77 23.43
CA ILE A 460 1.53 30.84 24.89
C ILE A 460 2.32 32.08 25.29
N VAL A 461 3.50 32.29 24.68
CA VAL A 461 4.39 33.42 25.01
C VAL A 461 3.70 34.76 24.73
N MET A 462 3.10 34.90 23.54
CA MET A 462 2.48 36.16 23.13
C MET A 462 1.21 36.49 23.94
N GLU A 463 0.32 35.51 24.14
CA GLU A 463 -0.90 35.74 24.91
C GLU A 463 -0.60 36.02 26.39
N LEU A 464 0.44 35.40 26.96
CA LEU A 464 0.86 35.68 28.33
C LEU A 464 1.45 37.09 28.48
N ARG A 465 2.25 37.54 27.52
CA ARG A 465 2.97 38.82 27.61
C ARG A 465 2.13 40.03 27.18
N PHE A 466 1.28 39.86 26.16
CA PHE A 466 0.57 40.94 25.49
C PHE A 466 -0.96 40.77 25.50
N GLY A 467 -1.48 39.63 25.96
CA GLY A 467 -2.91 39.31 25.90
C GLY A 467 -3.41 39.03 24.48
N ALA A 468 -2.55 39.00 23.47
CA ALA A 468 -2.91 38.76 22.07
C ALA A 468 -1.69 38.27 21.27
N THR A 469 -1.93 37.52 20.20
CA THR A 469 -0.94 37.20 19.16
C THR A 469 -0.85 38.32 18.13
N LEU A 470 0.19 38.36 17.29
CA LEU A 470 0.35 39.41 16.27
C LEU A 470 -0.86 39.51 15.33
N GLY A 471 -1.36 38.36 14.84
CA GLY A 471 -2.58 38.32 14.02
C GLY A 471 -3.79 38.90 14.76
N LYS A 472 -3.94 38.61 16.05
CA LYS A 472 -5.03 39.18 16.87
C LYS A 472 -4.86 40.68 17.08
N MET A 473 -3.64 41.14 17.32
CA MET A 473 -3.33 42.58 17.49
C MET A 473 -3.70 43.38 16.24
N LEU A 474 -3.43 42.83 15.05
CA LEU A 474 -3.79 43.45 13.77
C LEU A 474 -5.31 43.72 13.67
N PHE A 475 -6.13 42.80 14.20
CA PHE A 475 -7.58 42.93 14.22
C PHE A 475 -8.15 43.56 15.50
N ARG A 476 -7.29 44.12 16.37
CA ARG A 476 -7.65 44.68 17.69
C ARG A 476 -8.41 43.68 18.56
N LEU A 477 -8.01 42.41 18.54
CA LEU A 477 -8.58 41.37 19.39
C LEU A 477 -7.68 41.12 20.60
N ARG A 478 -8.30 40.87 21.76
CA ARG A 478 -7.58 40.51 23.00
C ARG A 478 -8.19 39.28 23.66
N VAL A 479 -7.34 38.46 24.26
CA VAL A 479 -7.72 37.33 25.11
C VAL A 479 -7.87 37.84 26.53
N VAL A 480 -9.03 37.58 27.12
CA VAL A 480 -9.35 37.92 28.50
C VAL A 480 -9.80 36.68 29.26
N GLY A 481 -9.49 36.63 30.55
CA GLY A 481 -9.99 35.64 31.48
C GLY A 481 -11.40 35.99 31.98
N ASP A 482 -11.80 35.30 33.04
CA ASP A 482 -13.08 35.55 33.72
C ASP A 482 -13.15 36.99 34.24
N GLU A 483 -14.34 37.59 34.20
CA GLU A 483 -14.58 38.99 34.59
C GLU A 483 -13.68 40.01 33.83
N GLY A 484 -13.13 39.64 32.67
CA GLY A 484 -12.30 40.52 31.85
C GLY A 484 -10.85 40.70 32.32
N VAL A 485 -10.43 39.95 33.35
CA VAL A 485 -9.08 40.03 33.92
C VAL A 485 -8.03 39.44 32.96
N ARG A 486 -6.76 39.84 33.11
CA ARG A 486 -5.66 39.24 32.33
C ARG A 486 -5.55 37.72 32.62
N PRO A 487 -5.47 36.88 31.58
CA PRO A 487 -5.45 35.43 31.76
C PRO A 487 -4.14 34.96 32.41
N LYS A 488 -4.23 33.93 33.26
CA LYS A 488 -3.07 33.34 33.93
C LYS A 488 -2.34 32.35 33.02
N LEU A 489 -1.07 32.02 33.34
CA LEU A 489 -0.26 31.06 32.58
C LEU A 489 -0.99 29.74 32.30
N ARG A 490 -1.68 29.17 33.31
CA ARG A 490 -2.48 27.94 33.16
C ARG A 490 -3.56 28.09 32.10
N GLU A 491 -4.29 29.20 32.12
CA GLU A 491 -5.42 29.45 31.23
C GLU A 491 -4.92 29.61 29.79
N VAL A 492 -3.84 30.37 29.61
CA VAL A 492 -3.17 30.52 28.31
C VAL A 492 -2.61 29.18 27.81
N ALA A 493 -1.97 28.39 28.68
CA ALA A 493 -1.40 27.10 28.32
C ALA A 493 -2.47 26.08 27.91
N LEU A 494 -3.52 25.90 28.71
CA LEU A 494 -4.64 24.99 28.39
C LEU A 494 -5.31 25.37 27.07
N ARG A 495 -5.57 26.67 26.89
CA ARG A 495 -6.17 27.22 25.66
C ARG A 495 -5.33 26.91 24.43
N ASN A 496 -4.01 27.06 24.50
CA ASN A 496 -3.14 26.87 23.34
C ASN A 496 -2.81 25.38 23.09
N LEU A 497 -2.62 24.56 24.13
CA LEU A 497 -2.40 23.12 23.98
C LEU A 497 -3.60 22.41 23.34
N LEU A 498 -4.82 22.80 23.72
CA LEU A 498 -6.05 22.25 23.14
C LEU A 498 -6.20 22.55 21.63
N LYS A 499 -5.50 23.54 21.08
CA LYS A 499 -5.48 23.80 19.63
C LYS A 499 -4.94 22.61 18.83
N ILE A 500 -3.99 21.84 19.38
CA ILE A 500 -3.41 20.66 18.70
C ILE A 500 -4.48 19.59 18.51
N ILE A 501 -5.42 19.48 19.45
CA ILE A 501 -6.52 18.52 19.42
C ILE A 501 -7.65 19.03 18.51
N GLU A 502 -7.95 20.33 18.54
CA GLU A 502 -9.01 20.95 17.74
C GLU A 502 -8.67 21.08 16.25
N LEU A 503 -7.38 21.03 15.86
CA LEU A 503 -6.91 21.19 14.48
C LEU A 503 -6.36 19.87 13.91
N PRO A 504 -7.19 18.85 13.62
CA PRO A 504 -6.73 17.67 12.90
C PRO A 504 -6.55 18.01 11.41
N LEU A 505 -5.48 18.75 11.09
CA LEU A 505 -5.16 19.23 9.74
C LEU A 505 -4.75 18.11 8.77
N LEU A 506 -4.42 16.92 9.26
CA LEU A 506 -3.80 15.85 8.44
C LEU A 506 -4.39 14.45 8.61
N ASP A 507 -5.49 14.31 9.35
CA ASP A 507 -6.11 13.00 9.54
C ASP A 507 -7.43 12.96 8.76
N PRO A 508 -7.46 12.28 7.59
CA PRO A 508 -8.66 12.17 6.78
C PRO A 508 -9.82 11.53 7.53
N ALA A 509 -9.54 10.60 8.47
CA ALA A 509 -10.56 10.00 9.30
C ALA A 509 -11.10 10.98 10.36
N ALA A 510 -10.28 11.93 10.80
CA ALA A 510 -10.66 12.96 11.76
C ALA A 510 -11.21 14.26 11.15
N PHE A 511 -11.36 14.36 9.83
CA PHE A 511 -11.95 15.53 9.17
C PHE A 511 -13.37 15.85 9.70
N TRP A 512 -14.14 14.81 10.05
CA TRP A 512 -15.44 14.97 10.69
C TRP A 512 -15.36 15.66 12.06
N PHE A 513 -14.32 15.35 12.85
CA PHE A 513 -14.09 16.00 14.15
C PHE A 513 -13.74 17.48 13.99
N PHE A 514 -12.98 17.86 12.95
CA PHE A 514 -12.71 19.27 12.64
C PHE A 514 -14.00 20.08 12.46
N GLY A 515 -14.97 19.54 11.70
CA GLY A 515 -16.27 20.17 11.50
C GLY A 515 -17.04 20.37 12.81
N ILE A 516 -17.01 19.38 13.72
CA ILE A 516 -17.65 19.46 15.04
C ILE A 516 -17.00 20.57 15.89
N PHE A 517 -15.67 20.62 15.97
CA PHE A 517 -14.98 21.64 16.76
C PHE A 517 -15.19 23.06 16.21
N LEU A 518 -15.37 23.21 14.90
CA LEU A 518 -15.67 24.50 14.26
C LEU A 518 -17.07 25.03 14.60
N LEU A 519 -18.02 24.14 14.93
CA LEU A 519 -19.39 24.53 15.31
C LEU A 519 -19.46 25.08 16.75
N ILE A 520 -18.57 24.64 17.64
CA ILE A 520 -18.60 25.03 19.08
C ILE A 520 -18.57 26.56 19.27
N PRO A 521 -17.69 27.33 18.60
CA PRO A 521 -17.70 28.79 18.70
C PRO A 521 -18.92 29.45 18.08
N ILE A 522 -19.69 28.77 17.24
CA ILE A 522 -20.90 29.35 16.61
C ILE A 522 -22.08 29.22 17.57
N ILE A 523 -22.18 28.10 18.28
CA ILE A 523 -23.31 27.78 19.17
C ILE A 523 -23.15 28.37 20.59
N THR A 524 -21.93 28.75 20.99
CA THR A 524 -21.66 29.27 22.34
C THR A 524 -21.87 30.78 22.42
N ARG A 525 -22.49 31.25 23.53
CA ARG A 525 -22.86 32.66 23.76
C ARG A 525 -21.71 33.66 23.57
N TYR A 526 -20.50 33.28 23.98
CA TYR A 526 -19.30 34.13 23.90
C TYR A 526 -18.35 33.74 22.76
N HIS A 527 -18.84 32.94 21.82
CA HIS A 527 -18.07 32.37 20.73
C HIS A 527 -16.81 31.61 21.19
N GLN A 528 -16.90 30.86 22.29
CA GLN A 528 -15.76 30.17 22.88
C GLN A 528 -15.46 28.87 22.12
N ARG A 529 -14.17 28.59 21.91
CA ARG A 529 -13.67 27.27 21.48
C ARG A 529 -13.64 26.30 22.66
N LEU A 530 -13.41 25.01 22.42
CA LEU A 530 -13.27 24.03 23.51
C LEU A 530 -12.09 24.42 24.42
N GLY A 531 -10.96 24.82 23.83
CA GLY A 531 -9.82 25.38 24.55
C GLY A 531 -10.17 26.59 25.42
N ASP A 532 -11.01 27.48 24.90
CA ASP A 532 -11.42 28.71 25.59
C ASP A 532 -12.34 28.40 26.78
N MET A 533 -13.25 27.44 26.62
CA MET A 533 -14.15 26.97 27.69
C MET A 533 -13.38 26.28 28.82
N VAL A 534 -12.47 25.37 28.49
CA VAL A 534 -11.64 24.66 29.48
C VAL A 534 -10.72 25.62 30.21
N ALA A 535 -10.15 26.59 29.49
CA ALA A 535 -9.28 27.62 30.05
C ALA A 535 -10.04 28.73 30.79
N ARG A 536 -11.37 28.82 30.70
CA ARG A 536 -12.18 29.95 31.18
C ARG A 536 -11.71 31.30 30.63
N THR A 537 -11.50 31.36 29.32
CA THR A 537 -11.12 32.60 28.61
C THR A 537 -12.11 32.92 27.50
N ALA A 538 -12.11 34.17 27.05
CA ALA A 538 -12.81 34.59 25.84
C ALA A 538 -11.93 35.52 25.02
N VAL A 539 -12.23 35.64 23.72
CA VAL A 539 -11.62 36.64 22.85
C VAL A 539 -12.61 37.78 22.68
N VAL A 540 -12.19 39.00 23.00
CA VAL A 540 -13.01 40.21 22.93
C VAL A 540 -12.41 41.23 21.97
N ASP A 541 -13.25 42.16 21.51
CA ASP A 541 -12.78 43.34 20.77
C ASP A 541 -12.12 44.33 21.75
N SER A 542 -10.88 44.73 21.46
CA SER A 542 -10.08 45.61 22.32
C SER A 542 -10.61 47.04 22.35
N ALA A 543 -11.40 47.44 21.34
CA ALA A 543 -12.09 48.73 21.35
C ALA A 543 -13.13 48.85 22.47
N ALA A 544 -13.51 47.72 23.10
CA ALA A 544 -14.53 47.63 24.13
C ALA A 544 -13.96 47.50 25.57
N ILE A 545 -12.64 47.64 25.75
CA ILE A 545 -11.99 47.54 27.07
C ILE A 545 -11.77 48.97 27.59
N PRO A 546 -12.42 49.41 28.68
CA PRO A 546 -12.06 50.65 29.35
C PRO A 546 -10.60 50.57 29.77
N LEU A 547 -9.80 51.56 29.37
CA LEU A 547 -8.45 51.72 29.90
C LEU A 547 -8.59 51.92 31.41
N GLU A 548 -8.14 50.95 32.19
CA GLU A 548 -7.91 51.15 33.61
C GLU A 548 -6.84 52.25 33.70
N SER A 549 -7.30 53.45 34.05
CA SER A 549 -6.48 54.63 34.29
C SER A 549 -5.50 54.33 35.41
N ASP A 550 -4.28 54.84 35.26
CA ASP A 550 -3.27 54.96 36.31
C ASP A 550 -3.87 55.58 37.59
N GLU A 551 -4.37 54.75 38.51
CA GLU A 551 -4.51 55.11 39.93
C GLU A 551 -3.31 54.55 40.70
N SER A 552 -2.14 55.10 40.42
CA SER A 552 -1.02 55.11 41.37
C SER A 552 -0.37 56.48 41.35
N HIS A 553 -0.94 57.41 42.10
CA HIS A 553 -0.27 58.40 42.95
C HIS A 553 -1.26 59.50 43.37
N SER A 554 -1.84 59.37 44.56
CA SER A 554 -2.25 60.53 45.37
C SER A 554 -1.40 60.52 46.64
N PRO A 555 -0.68 61.60 46.98
CA PRO A 555 0.24 61.63 48.12
C PRO A 555 -0.50 61.75 49.45
N GLU A 556 0.08 61.11 50.47
CA GLU A 556 -0.24 61.21 51.88
C GLU A 556 -0.60 62.64 52.35
N GLU A 557 -1.83 62.83 52.81
CA GLU A 557 -2.19 63.99 53.62
C GLU A 557 -1.84 63.71 55.09
N LYS A 558 -0.73 64.29 55.53
CA LYS A 558 -0.25 64.30 56.92
C LYS A 558 -1.31 64.91 57.85
N LYS A 559 -1.84 64.11 58.78
CA LYS A 559 -2.51 64.62 59.99
C LYS A 559 -1.47 65.30 60.90
N LYS A 560 -1.64 66.61 61.13
CA LYS A 560 -1.00 67.37 62.22
C LYS A 560 -1.83 67.22 63.51
N PRO A 561 -1.22 67.29 64.71
CA PRO A 561 -1.93 67.20 65.98
C PRO A 561 -2.39 68.58 66.47
N LEU A 562 -3.50 68.61 67.20
CA LEU A 562 -3.84 69.63 68.20
C LEU A 562 -4.18 68.83 69.48
N THR A 563 -3.37 68.82 70.54
CA THR A 563 -3.35 69.79 71.67
C THR A 563 -4.68 70.45 71.94
#